data_AF-A0A9X1R6W9-F1
#
_entry.id   AF-A0A9X1R6W9-F1
#
_cell.length_a   1.000
_cell.length_b   1.000
_cell.length_c   1.000
_cell.angle_alpha   90.00
_cell.angle_beta   90.00
_cell.angle_gamma   90.00
#
_symmetry.space_group_name_H-M   'P 1'
#
loop_
_entity.id
_entity.type
_entity.pdbx_description
1 polymer ?
#
loop_
_entity_poly.entity_id
_entity_poly.type
_entity_poly.pdbx_seq_one_letter_code
_entity_poly.pdbx_strand_id
1 'polypeptide(L)' 'MRVLSEQLEALRVEAIECALIRDLSTDRTKREFFAKLADRLTQLASDVEHAIEKGPRLSA' A
#
# COMPACT_ATOMS: atom_id res chain seq x y z
N MET A 1 -13.05 -7.86 -10.71
CA MET A 1 -11.70 -7.27 -10.87
C MET A 1 -11.65 -5.77 -10.58
N ARG A 2 -12.58 -4.92 -11.07
CA ARG A 2 -12.55 -3.45 -10.83
C ARG A 2 -12.35 -3.03 -9.37
N VAL A 3 -13.08 -3.63 -8.43
CA VAL A 3 -12.98 -3.29 -6.99
C VAL A 3 -11.57 -3.51 -6.42
N LEU A 4 -10.89 -4.60 -6.81
CA LEU A 4 -9.53 -4.88 -6.33
C LEU A 4 -8.51 -3.91 -6.92
N SER A 5 -8.70 -3.50 -8.18
CA SER A 5 -7.87 -2.47 -8.81
C SER A 5 -8.07 -1.09 -8.17
N GLU A 6 -9.30 -0.72 -7.82
CA GLU A 6 -9.60 0.52 -7.08
C GLU A 6 -8.96 0.50 -5.68
N GLN A 7 -9.02 -0.64 -4.99
CA GLN A 7 -8.35 -0.83 -3.70
C GLN A 7 -6.83 -0.77 -3.83
N LEU A 8 -6.25 -1.30 -4.90
CA LEU A 8 -4.82 -1.20 -5.17
C LEU A 8 -4.37 0.25 -5.32
N GLU A 9 -5.11 1.05 -6.08
CA GLU A 9 -4.80 2.47 -6.25
C GLU A 9 -4.96 3.25 -4.93
N ALA A 10 -5.99 2.95 -4.13
CA ALA A 10 -6.14 3.54 -2.80
C ALA A 10 -4.95 3.24 -1.89
N LEU A 11 -4.50 1.97 -1.83
CA LEU A 11 -3.32 1.57 -1.04
C LEU A 11 -2.05 2.30 -1.48
N ARG A 12 -1.86 2.48 -2.79
CA ARG A 12 -0.71 3.23 -3.34
C ARG A 12 -0.75 4.70 -2.94
N VAL A 13 -1.92 5.34 -3.02
CA VAL A 13 -2.12 6.73 -2.59
C VAL A 13 -1.83 6.86 -1.10
N GLU A 14 -2.41 6.01 -0.25
CA GLU A 14 -2.18 6.04 1.19
C GLU A 14 -0.70 5.82 1.56
N ALA A 15 0.02 4.94 0.84
CA ALA A 15 1.45 4.73 1.03
C ALA A 15 2.26 6.00 0.73
N ILE A 16 1.95 6.68 -0.38
CA ILE A 16 2.59 7.94 -0.78
C ILE A 16 2.29 9.04 0.24
N GLU A 17 1.05 9.17 0.69
CA GLU A 17 0.66 10.14 1.72
C GLU A 17 1.39 9.90 3.04
N CYS A 18 1.51 8.63 3.47
CA CYS A 18 2.29 8.28 4.65
C CYS A 18 3.77 8.63 4.50
N ALA A 19 4.36 8.36 3.34
CA ALA A 19 5.74 8.75 3.04
C ALA A 19 5.94 10.27 3.07
N LEU A 20 4.98 11.05 2.54
CA LEU A 20 5.00 12.51 2.60
C LEU A 20 4.91 13.01 4.05
N ILE A 21 4.03 12.44 4.88
CA ILE A 21 3.92 12.80 6.30
C ILE A 21 5.23 12.51 7.03
N ARG A 22 5.86 11.35 6.76
CA ARG A 22 7.19 11.01 7.29
C ARG A 22 8.21 12.09 6.93
N ASP A 23 8.28 12.47 5.66
CA ASP A 23 9.28 13.41 5.15
C ASP A 23 9.09 14.82 5.70
N LEU A 24 7.84 15.23 5.96
CA LEU A 24 7.50 16.53 6.56
C LEU A 24 7.55 16.53 8.09
N SER A 25 7.64 15.36 8.74
CA SER A 25 7.60 15.27 10.20
C SER A 25 8.95 15.63 10.82
N THR A 26 8.94 16.57 11.76
CA THR A 26 10.10 16.93 12.59
C THR A 26 10.24 16.03 13.81
N ASP A 27 9.14 15.49 14.32
CA ASP A 27 9.11 14.52 15.43
C ASP A 27 9.61 13.14 14.97
N ARG A 28 10.58 12.59 15.70
CA ARG A 28 11.24 11.33 15.35
C ARG A 28 10.29 10.13 15.43
N THR A 29 9.46 10.06 16.47
CA THR A 29 8.54 8.94 16.70
C THR A 29 7.47 8.90 15.60
N LYS A 30 6.91 10.06 15.25
CA LYS A 30 5.96 10.21 14.16
C LYS A 30 6.59 9.84 12.82
N ARG A 31 7.82 10.28 12.55
CA ARG A 31 8.57 9.88 11.34
C ARG A 31 8.72 8.36 11.24
N GLU A 32 9.17 7.70 12.30
CA GLU A 32 9.33 6.24 12.33
C GLU A 32 8.01 5.49 12.17
N PHE A 33 6.92 6.00 12.76
CA PHE A 33 5.58 5.43 12.60
C PHE A 33 5.10 5.47 11.15
N PHE A 34 5.14 6.66 10.53
CA PHE A 34 4.68 6.84 9.15
C PHE A 34 5.59 6.13 8.13
N ALA A 35 6.89 5.99 8.43
CA ALA A 35 7.79 5.14 7.64
C ALA A 35 7.32 3.69 7.62
N LYS A 36 7.11 3.09 8.80
CA LYS A 36 6.63 1.70 8.91
C LYS A 36 5.26 1.49 8.28
N LEU A 37 4.39 2.50 8.35
CA LEU A 37 3.07 2.44 7.73
C LEU A 37 3.15 2.48 6.20
N ALA A 38 3.95 3.39 5.64
CA ALA A 38 4.20 3.47 4.20
C ALA A 38 4.78 2.15 3.64
N ASP A 39 5.75 1.55 4.36
CA ASP A 39 6.34 0.27 3.97
C ASP A 39 5.30 -0.86 3.95
N ARG A 40 4.43 -0.92 4.97
CA ARG A 40 3.35 -1.91 5.04
C ARG A 40 2.31 -1.74 3.94
N LEU A 41 1.89 -0.51 3.66
CA LEU A 41 0.92 -0.22 2.61
C LEU A 41 1.50 -0.55 1.23
N THR A 42 2.79 -0.27 1.02
CA THR A 42 3.51 -0.65 -0.22
C THR A 42 3.56 -2.17 -0.39
N GLN A 43 3.86 -2.92 0.68
CA GLN A 43 3.84 -4.38 0.62
C GLN A 43 2.44 -4.92 0.32
N LEU A 44 1.41 -4.38 0.98
CA LEU A 44 0.03 -4.82 0.75
C LEU A 44 -0.43 -4.51 -0.69
N ALA A 45 -0.06 -3.35 -1.24
CA ALA A 45 -0.32 -3.02 -2.64
C ALA A 45 0.34 -4.05 -3.58
N SER A 46 1.60 -4.44 -3.32
CA SER A 46 2.28 -5.48 -4.10
C SER A 46 1.58 -6.84 -4.01
N ASP A 47 1.07 -7.20 -2.84
CA ASP A 47 0.36 -8.48 -2.64
C ASP A 47 -1.00 -8.48 -3.38
N VAL A 48 -1.71 -7.35 -3.37
CA VAL A 48 -2.97 -7.18 -4.11
C VAL A 48 -2.74 -7.21 -5.61
N GLU A 49 -1.71 -6.52 -6.10
CA GLU A 49 -1.30 -6.55 -7.52
C GLU A 49 -1.04 -7.99 -7.97
N HIS A 50 -0.27 -8.75 -7.20
CA HIS A 50 -0.01 -10.16 -7.47
C HIS A 50 -1.28 -11.02 -7.46
N ALA A 51 -2.23 -10.74 -6.56
CA ALA A 51 -3.51 -11.44 -6.50
C ALA A 51 -4.39 -11.13 -7.72
N ILE A 52 -4.37 -9.89 -8.22
CA ILE A 52 -5.04 -9.50 -9.46
C ILE A 52 -4.42 -10.21 -10.65
N GLU A 53 -3.09 -10.22 -10.75
CA GLU A 53 -2.34 -10.88 -11.83
C GLU A 53 -2.56 -12.40 -11.86
N LYS A 54 -2.66 -13.04 -10.68
CA LYS A 54 -2.87 -14.48 -10.58
C LYS A 54 -4.30 -14.93 -10.83
N GLY A 55 -5.28 -14.04 -10.70
CA GLY A 55 -6.71 -14.34 -10.85
C GLY A 55 -7.24 -15.45 -9.92
N PRO A 56 -8.57 -15.65 -9.83
CA PRO A 56 -9.09 -16.85 -9.21
C PRO A 56 -8.72 -18.02 -10.13
N ARG A 57 -7.82 -18.88 -9.67
CA ARG A 57 -7.52 -20.15 -10.32
C ARG A 57 -8.79 -21.02 -10.25
N LEU A 58 -9.65 -20.92 -11.26
CA LEU A 58 -10.49 -22.05 -11.69
C LEU A 58 -9.52 -23.13 -12.20
N SER A 59 -9.11 -24.04 -11.32
CA SER A 59 -8.89 -25.44 -11.71
C SER A 59 -10.21 -26.15 -11.39
N ALA A 60 -11.08 -26.42 -12.36
CA ALA A 60 -10.93 -27.43 -13.43
C ALA A 60 -10.65 -28.81 -12.84
#